data_AF-A0A812YJL0-F1
#
_entry.id   AF-A0A812YJL0-F1
#
_cell.length_a   1.000
_cell.length_b   1.000
_cell.length_c   1.000
_cell.angle_alpha   90.00
_cell.angle_beta   90.00
_cell.angle_gamma   90.00
#
_symmetry.space_group_name_H-M   'P 1'
#
loop_
_entity.id
_entity.type
_entity.pdbx_description
1 polymer ?
#
loop_
_entity_poly.entity_id
_entity_poly.type
_entity_poly.pdbx_seq_one_letter_code
_entity_poly.pdbx_strand_id
1 'polypeptide(L)'
;EFKQYIRDRNLYYIDSNIIHPLTRECQLSLAELLGPSRVQWFVSHYWGTSFAYTCDALRRHAENAARQSGTTWQSVSYWICAFSNNQYRIEEELGATHKESSFYLALHSSCVHGTCMVLDETALPLTRSWCLFELLQTMNLEKE
;
A
#
# COMPACT_ATOMS: atom_id res chain seq x y z
N GLU A 1 -26.63 -8.64 -10.51
CA GLU A 1 -26.45 -9.23 -9.16
C GLU A 1 -25.72 -8.24 -8.24
N PHE A 2 -26.28 -7.92 -7.08
CA PHE A 2 -25.73 -6.93 -6.13
C PHE A 2 -24.30 -7.26 -5.63
N LYS A 3 -23.89 -8.54 -5.71
CA LYS A 3 -22.54 -9.01 -5.34
C LYS A 3 -21.41 -8.38 -6.16
N GLN A 4 -21.61 -8.12 -7.46
CA GLN A 4 -20.56 -7.48 -8.28
C GLN A 4 -20.31 -6.03 -7.83
N TYR A 5 -21.36 -5.28 -7.49
CA TYR A 5 -21.26 -3.91 -6.98
C TYR A 5 -20.57 -3.81 -5.62
N ILE A 6 -20.61 -4.86 -4.80
CA ILE A 6 -19.87 -4.93 -3.52
C ILE A 6 -18.40 -5.30 -3.74
N ARG A 7 -18.07 -6.03 -4.81
CA ARG A 7 -16.70 -6.47 -5.09
C ARG A 7 -15.84 -5.40 -5.76
N ASP A 8 -16.47 -4.47 -6.46
CA ASP A 8 -15.76 -3.42 -7.20
C ASP A 8 -15.56 -2.14 -6.38
N ARG A 9 -15.13 -2.32 -5.12
CA ARG A 9 -14.82 -1.21 -4.22
C ARG A 9 -13.35 -0.85 -4.34
N ASN A 10 -13.08 0.43 -4.39
CA ASN A 10 -11.75 0.98 -4.39
C ASN A 10 -11.36 1.43 -2.98
N LEU A 11 -10.15 1.94 -2.80
CA LEU A 11 -9.66 2.29 -1.47
C LEU A 11 -10.33 3.53 -0.88
N TYR A 12 -10.89 4.44 -1.69
CA TYR A 12 -11.73 5.52 -1.16
C TYR A 12 -12.96 4.98 -0.41
N TYR A 13 -13.60 3.95 -0.98
CA TYR A 13 -14.73 3.30 -0.31
C TYR A 13 -14.29 2.53 0.94
N ILE A 14 -13.23 1.73 0.82
CA ILE A 14 -12.73 0.89 1.94
C ILE A 14 -12.28 1.76 3.09
N ASP A 15 -11.57 2.84 2.81
CA ASP A 15 -11.11 3.78 3.83
C ASP A 15 -12.28 4.37 4.63
N SER A 16 -13.26 4.95 3.93
CA SER A 16 -14.42 5.59 4.56
C SER A 16 -15.41 4.63 5.24
N ASN A 17 -15.57 3.40 4.73
CA ASN A 17 -16.59 2.46 5.19
C ASN A 17 -16.04 1.31 6.05
N ILE A 18 -14.73 1.09 6.08
CA ILE A 18 -14.10 -0.02 6.80
C ILE A 18 -12.98 0.49 7.70
N ILE A 19 -11.96 1.17 7.14
CA ILE A 19 -10.77 1.58 7.91
C ILE A 19 -11.18 2.56 9.02
N HIS A 20 -11.74 3.72 8.65
CA HIS A 20 -12.17 4.74 9.60
C HIS A 20 -13.17 4.19 10.65
N PRO A 21 -14.23 3.44 10.30
CA PRO A 21 -15.09 2.83 11.31
C PRO A 21 -14.37 1.90 12.29
N LEU A 22 -13.42 1.08 11.83
CA LEU A 22 -12.70 0.14 12.70
C LEU A 22 -11.69 0.84 13.61
N THR A 23 -11.02 1.88 13.12
CA THR A 23 -9.99 2.60 13.88
C THR A 23 -10.51 3.82 14.65
N ARG A 24 -11.84 4.06 14.64
CA ARG A 24 -12.46 5.25 15.24
C ARG A 24 -12.12 5.49 16.70
N GLU A 25 -12.21 4.45 17.52
CA GLU A 25 -12.08 4.59 18.99
C GLU A 25 -10.63 4.83 19.41
N CYS A 26 -9.67 4.27 18.68
CA CYS A 26 -8.24 4.38 19.00
C CYS A 26 -7.50 5.44 18.18
N GLN A 27 -8.07 5.87 17.05
CA GLN A 27 -7.46 6.78 16.08
C GLN A 27 -6.03 6.37 15.67
N LEU A 28 -5.84 5.07 15.45
CA LEU A 28 -4.59 4.49 14.95
C LEU A 28 -4.70 4.18 13.45
N SER A 29 -3.57 3.88 12.81
CA SER A 29 -3.60 3.19 11.52
C SER A 29 -4.23 1.80 11.65
N LEU A 30 -4.72 1.25 10.54
CA LEU A 30 -5.27 -0.11 10.57
C LEU A 30 -4.20 -1.15 10.94
N ALA A 31 -2.97 -0.96 10.46
CA ALA A 31 -1.84 -1.83 10.75
C ALA A 31 -1.51 -1.87 12.26
N GLU A 32 -1.54 -0.73 12.94
CA GLU A 32 -1.33 -0.65 14.38
C GLU A 32 -2.46 -1.33 15.16
N LEU A 33 -3.72 -1.14 14.73
CA LEU A 33 -4.88 -1.77 15.38
C LEU A 33 -4.85 -3.30 15.28
N LEU A 34 -4.49 -3.85 14.11
CA LEU A 34 -4.53 -5.29 13.86
C LEU A 34 -3.28 -6.05 14.31
N GLY A 35 -2.21 -5.34 14.64
CA GLY A 35 -0.91 -5.93 14.97
C GLY A 35 0.08 -5.76 13.83
N PRO A 36 1.05 -4.83 13.95
CA PRO A 36 1.97 -4.53 12.87
C PRO A 36 2.94 -5.69 12.63
N SER A 37 3.40 -5.82 11.39
CA SER A 37 4.47 -6.73 11.01
C SER A 37 5.60 -5.97 10.33
N ARG A 38 6.79 -6.57 10.26
CA ARG A 38 7.91 -5.99 9.51
C ARG A 38 7.60 -6.05 8.02
N VAL A 39 7.44 -4.90 7.38
CA VAL A 39 7.21 -4.78 5.93
C VAL A 39 8.38 -5.38 5.14
N GLN A 40 8.07 -6.08 4.05
CA GLN A 40 9.02 -6.56 3.04
C GLN A 40 8.89 -5.82 1.71
N TRP A 41 7.69 -5.38 1.34
CA TRP A 41 7.44 -4.74 0.04
C TRP A 41 6.62 -3.47 0.20
N PHE A 42 7.04 -2.39 -0.46
CA PHE A 42 6.26 -1.17 -0.58
C PHE A 42 5.26 -1.28 -1.73
N VAL A 43 4.01 -0.86 -1.55
CA VAL A 43 2.98 -0.89 -2.61
C VAL A 43 2.70 0.51 -3.13
N SER A 44 3.02 0.73 -4.41
CA SER A 44 2.64 1.94 -5.15
C SER A 44 1.37 1.65 -5.95
N HIS A 45 0.30 2.40 -5.70
CA HIS A 45 -1.01 2.15 -6.32
C HIS A 45 -1.89 3.40 -6.40
N TYR A 46 -2.90 3.32 -7.27
CA TYR A 46 -3.96 4.32 -7.32
C TYR A 46 -5.16 3.86 -6.48
N TRP A 47 -5.61 4.70 -5.55
CA TRP A 47 -6.77 4.40 -4.69
C TRP A 47 -8.08 4.19 -5.45
N GLY A 48 -8.20 4.69 -6.68
CA GLY A 48 -9.39 4.50 -7.51
C GLY A 48 -9.45 3.14 -8.21
N THR A 49 -8.34 2.42 -8.29
CA THR A 49 -8.30 1.05 -8.81
C THR A 49 -9.11 0.11 -7.92
N SER A 50 -9.80 -0.86 -8.52
CA SER A 50 -10.56 -1.88 -7.78
C SER A 50 -9.66 -2.60 -6.80
N PHE A 51 -10.00 -2.60 -5.52
CA PHE A 51 -9.16 -3.19 -4.48
C PHE A 51 -9.06 -4.71 -4.62
N ALA A 52 -10.07 -5.35 -5.22
CA ALA A 52 -10.00 -6.77 -5.56
C ALA A 52 -8.84 -7.06 -6.52
N TYR A 53 -8.61 -6.21 -7.52
CA TYR A 53 -7.48 -6.34 -8.44
C TYR A 53 -6.15 -6.09 -7.74
N THR A 54 -6.08 -5.10 -6.83
CA THR A 54 -4.91 -4.92 -5.97
C THR A 54 -4.62 -6.18 -5.15
N CYS A 55 -5.62 -6.78 -4.52
CA CYS A 55 -5.44 -8.03 -3.76
C CYS A 55 -4.96 -9.19 -4.63
N ASP A 56 -5.52 -9.35 -5.83
CA ASP A 56 -5.13 -10.44 -6.73
C ASP A 56 -3.71 -10.24 -7.29
N ALA A 57 -3.34 -8.99 -7.63
CA ALA A 57 -1.98 -8.64 -8.04
C ALA A 57 -0.96 -8.93 -6.93
N LEU A 58 -1.24 -8.47 -5.71
CA LEU A 58 -0.36 -8.70 -4.56
C LEU A 58 -0.28 -10.18 -4.17
N ARG A 59 -1.37 -10.95 -4.26
CA ARG A 59 -1.34 -12.40 -4.03
C ARG A 59 -0.41 -13.09 -5.02
N ARG A 60 -0.53 -12.81 -6.32
CA ARG A 60 0.33 -13.41 -7.36
C ARG A 60 1.80 -13.02 -7.14
N HIS A 61 2.05 -11.78 -6.77
CA HIS A 61 3.39 -11.32 -6.43
C HIS A 61 3.94 -12.06 -5.20
N ALA A 62 3.14 -12.20 -4.13
CA ALA A 62 3.51 -12.93 -2.92
C ALA A 62 3.81 -14.41 -3.19
N GLU A 63 2.99 -15.08 -4.02
CA GLU A 63 3.23 -16.47 -4.43
C GLU A 63 4.56 -16.63 -5.16
N ASN A 64 4.92 -15.69 -6.03
CA ASN A 64 6.21 -15.71 -6.70
C ASN A 64 7.39 -15.45 -5.73
N ALA A 65 7.29 -14.41 -4.90
CA ALA A 65 8.32 -14.08 -3.91
C ALA A 65 8.55 -15.22 -2.90
N ALA A 66 7.47 -15.88 -2.47
CA ALA A 66 7.51 -17.02 -1.57
C ALA A 66 8.21 -18.24 -2.20
N ARG A 67 7.92 -18.53 -3.49
CA ARG A 67 8.62 -19.61 -4.23
C ARG A 67 10.13 -19.39 -4.31
N GLN A 68 10.56 -18.15 -4.51
CA GLN A 68 11.99 -17.80 -4.60
C GLN A 68 12.70 -17.89 -3.24
N SER A 69 12.00 -17.61 -2.14
CA SER A 69 12.55 -17.61 -0.78
C SER A 69 12.34 -18.93 -0.01
N GLY A 70 11.59 -19.88 -0.57
CA GLY A 70 11.24 -21.13 0.12
C GLY A 70 10.26 -20.94 1.29
N THR A 71 9.50 -19.85 1.28
CA THR A 71 8.53 -19.50 2.34
C THR A 71 7.08 -19.68 1.87
N THR A 72 6.11 -19.34 2.72
CA THR A 72 4.68 -19.31 2.35
C THR A 72 4.28 -17.91 1.88
N TRP A 73 3.40 -17.78 0.89
CA TRP A 73 2.98 -16.46 0.40
C TRP A 73 2.27 -15.62 1.46
N GLN A 74 1.62 -16.26 2.44
CA GLN A 74 0.97 -15.59 3.58
C GLN A 74 1.96 -14.94 4.55
N SER A 75 3.24 -15.33 4.54
CA SER A 75 4.27 -14.65 5.35
C SER A 75 4.86 -13.43 4.65
N VAL A 76 4.45 -13.14 3.41
CA VAL A 76 4.90 -11.94 2.68
C VAL A 76 4.10 -10.73 3.17
N SER A 77 4.79 -9.67 3.57
CA SER A 77 4.18 -8.46 4.13
C SER A 77 4.31 -7.26 3.19
N TYR A 78 3.24 -6.49 3.11
CA TYR A 78 3.11 -5.32 2.24
C TYR A 78 2.82 -4.07 3.07
N TRP A 79 3.49 -2.98 2.74
CA TRP A 79 3.12 -1.65 3.21
C TRP A 79 2.21 -1.02 2.17
N ILE A 80 0.99 -0.69 2.58
CA ILE A 80 -0.05 -0.11 1.73
C ILE A 80 -0.53 1.15 2.43
N CYS A 81 -0.39 2.30 1.78
CA CYS A 81 -0.59 3.61 2.43
C CYS A 81 -1.94 3.76 3.16
N ALA A 82 -3.03 3.20 2.63
CA ALA A 82 -4.34 3.24 3.29
C ALA A 82 -4.37 2.49 4.64
N PHE A 83 -3.58 1.43 4.79
CA PHE A 83 -3.57 0.59 5.99
C PHE A 83 -2.44 0.98 6.97
N SER A 84 -1.31 1.40 6.43
CA SER A 84 -0.13 1.75 7.21
C SER A 84 -0.17 3.15 7.79
N ASN A 85 -0.76 4.11 7.07
CA ASN A 85 -0.83 5.49 7.55
C ASN A 85 -2.02 5.66 8.49
N ASN A 86 -1.86 6.52 9.49
CA ASN A 86 -2.96 6.95 10.32
C ASN A 86 -3.90 7.89 9.53
N GLN A 87 -5.04 7.36 9.12
CA GLN A 87 -6.02 8.09 8.30
C GLN A 87 -6.64 9.31 9.01
N TYR A 88 -6.57 9.36 10.35
CA TYR A 88 -7.00 10.52 11.13
C TYR A 88 -5.96 11.64 11.17
N ARG A 89 -4.70 11.33 10.86
CA ARG A 89 -3.55 12.23 11.03
C ARG A 89 -2.68 12.27 9.78
N ILE A 90 -3.31 12.28 8.61
CA ILE A 90 -2.61 12.26 7.32
C ILE A 90 -1.64 13.44 7.17
N GLU A 91 -1.93 14.60 7.76
CA GLU A 91 -0.99 15.73 7.75
C GLU A 91 0.32 15.40 8.47
N GLU A 92 0.26 14.69 9.59
CA GLU A 92 1.46 14.21 10.31
C GLU A 92 2.20 13.14 9.49
N GLU A 93 1.46 12.27 8.80
CA GLU A 93 2.01 11.23 7.92
C GLU A 93 2.72 11.80 6.68
N LEU A 94 2.34 13.00 6.23
CA LEU A 94 2.97 13.66 5.09
C LEU A 94 4.20 14.48 5.51
N GLY A 95 4.25 14.94 6.76
CA GLY A 95 5.32 15.79 7.27
C GLY A 95 5.38 17.17 6.61
N ALA A 96 6.40 17.96 6.96
CA ALA A 96 6.63 19.27 6.36
C ALA A 96 7.31 19.16 4.99
N THR A 97 8.09 18.09 4.77
CA THR A 97 8.74 17.81 3.49
C THR A 97 8.43 16.39 3.01
N HIS A 98 8.51 16.17 1.70
CA HIS A 98 8.26 14.84 1.13
C HIS A 98 9.19 13.75 1.69
N LYS A 99 10.37 14.10 2.22
CA LYS A 99 11.31 13.15 2.85
C LYS A 99 10.90 12.72 4.26
N GLU A 100 10.07 13.53 4.91
CA GLU A 100 9.50 13.21 6.22
C GLU A 100 8.24 12.37 6.08
N SER A 101 7.65 12.32 4.88
CA SER A 101 6.45 11.53 4.64
C SER A 101 6.69 10.04 4.93
N SER A 102 5.69 9.38 5.52
CA SER A 102 5.71 7.94 5.77
C SER A 102 5.91 7.13 4.49
N PHE A 103 5.49 7.67 3.34
CA PHE A 103 5.77 7.11 2.02
C PHE A 103 7.27 7.02 1.74
N TYR A 104 8.00 8.13 1.89
CA TYR A 104 9.45 8.17 1.67
C TYR A 104 10.18 7.30 2.69
N LEU A 105 9.82 7.42 3.97
CA LEU A 105 10.45 6.66 5.05
C LEU A 105 10.25 5.15 4.90
N ALA A 106 9.04 4.70 4.53
CA ALA A 106 8.77 3.29 4.29
C ALA A 106 9.54 2.76 3.09
N LEU A 107 9.55 3.51 1.98
CA LEU A 107 10.23 3.11 0.74
C LEU A 107 11.76 3.07 0.89
N HIS A 108 12.35 3.99 1.66
CA HIS A 108 13.79 4.04 1.98
C HIS A 108 14.20 3.15 3.16
N SER A 109 13.26 2.40 3.76
CA SER A 109 13.58 1.52 4.87
C SER A 109 14.41 0.32 4.41
N SER A 110 15.47 0.00 5.16
CA SER A 110 16.35 -1.14 4.87
C SER A 110 15.68 -2.51 5.00
N CYS A 111 14.46 -2.59 5.53
CA CYS A 111 13.68 -3.83 5.54
C CYS A 111 12.82 -4.05 4.29
N VAL A 112 12.67 -3.04 3.44
CA VAL A 112 11.92 -3.14 2.19
C VAL A 112 12.85 -3.64 1.09
N HIS A 113 12.45 -4.71 0.41
CA HIS A 113 13.21 -5.32 -0.69
C HIS A 113 12.95 -4.63 -2.03
N GLY A 114 11.85 -3.90 -2.15
CA GLY A 114 11.50 -3.16 -3.35
C GLY A 114 10.05 -2.69 -3.38
N THR A 115 9.66 -2.13 -4.53
CA THR A 115 8.34 -1.56 -4.77
C THR A 115 7.51 -2.43 -5.70
N CYS A 116 6.31 -2.79 -5.27
CA CYS A 116 5.27 -3.39 -6.10
C CYS A 116 4.35 -2.29 -6.62
N MET A 117 4.54 -1.88 -7.88
CA MET A 117 3.62 -0.96 -8.55
C MET A 117 2.44 -1.74 -9.13
N VAL A 118 1.25 -1.51 -8.60
CA VAL A 118 0.01 -2.14 -9.07
C VAL A 118 -0.60 -1.27 -10.16
N LEU A 119 -0.57 -1.77 -11.40
CA LEU A 119 -1.13 -1.09 -12.58
C LEU A 119 -2.54 -1.61 -12.90
N ASP A 120 -3.44 -0.69 -13.26
CA ASP A 120 -4.72 -1.03 -13.89
C ASP A 120 -4.57 -1.12 -15.43
N GLU A 121 -5.64 -1.55 -16.10
CA GLU A 121 -5.71 -1.73 -17.55
C GLU A 121 -5.39 -0.45 -18.36
N THR A 122 -5.48 0.71 -17.72
CA THR A 122 -5.21 2.03 -18.29
C THR A 122 -3.92 2.66 -17.77
N ALA A 123 -3.17 1.96 -16.92
CA ALA A 123 -1.99 2.45 -16.24
C ALA A 123 -2.19 3.80 -15.53
N LEU A 124 -3.39 4.06 -14.96
CA LEU A 124 -3.68 5.32 -14.28
C LEU A 124 -2.71 5.66 -13.13
N PRO A 125 -2.11 4.72 -12.38
CA PRO A 125 -1.07 5.06 -11.41
C PRO A 125 0.04 5.92 -12.00
N LEU A 126 0.42 5.72 -13.26
CA LEU A 126 1.45 6.53 -13.93
C LEU A 126 1.01 7.97 -14.24
N THR A 127 -0.22 8.33 -13.94
CA THR A 127 -0.76 9.70 -14.05
C THR A 127 -0.88 10.40 -12.69
N ARG A 128 -0.60 9.70 -11.58
CA ARG A 128 -0.76 10.20 -10.22
C ARG A 128 0.57 10.68 -9.65
N SER A 129 0.60 11.91 -9.14
CA SER A 129 1.82 12.53 -8.62
C SER A 129 2.52 11.70 -7.53
N TRP A 130 1.76 11.11 -6.60
CA TRP A 130 2.32 10.25 -5.55
C TRP A 130 2.94 8.96 -6.12
N CYS A 131 2.25 8.27 -7.03
CA CYS A 131 2.79 7.07 -7.66
C CYS A 131 4.04 7.37 -8.51
N LEU A 132 4.06 8.51 -9.21
CA LEU A 132 5.24 8.96 -9.96
C LEU A 132 6.41 9.30 -9.04
N PHE A 133 6.14 9.92 -7.88
CA PHE A 133 7.14 10.16 -6.85
C PHE A 133 7.71 8.84 -6.31
N GLU A 134 6.87 7.88 -5.95
CA GLU A 134 7.29 6.56 -5.44
C GLU A 134 8.12 5.79 -6.47
N LEU A 135 7.70 5.81 -7.75
CA LEU A 135 8.47 5.23 -8.84
C LEU A 135 9.84 5.91 -8.98
N LEU A 136 9.88 7.24 -8.97
CA LEU A 136 11.14 7.98 -9.04
C LEU A 136 12.07 7.63 -7.87
N GLN A 137 11.55 7.54 -6.64
CA GLN A 137 12.38 7.15 -5.50
C GLN A 137 12.90 5.72 -5.63
N THR A 138 12.08 4.80 -6.13
CA THR A 138 12.49 3.42 -6.41
C THR A 138 13.64 3.38 -7.42
N MET A 139 13.54 4.14 -8.52
CA MET A 139 14.59 4.22 -9.55
C MET A 139 15.88 4.90 -9.05
N ASN A 140 15.79 5.75 -8.04
CA ASN A 140 16.97 6.37 -7.43
C ASN A 140 17.69 5.36 -6.53
N LEU A 141 16.95 4.62 -5.70
CA LEU A 141 17.50 3.58 -4.83
C LEU A 141 18.17 2.43 -5.60
N GLU A 142 17.68 2.10 -6.80
CA GLU A 142 18.32 1.09 -7.65
C GLU A 142 19.72 1.50 -8.13
N LYS A 143 20.02 2.81 -8.16
CA LYS A 143 21.31 3.34 -8.64
C LYS A 143 22.34 3.53 -7.53
N GLU A 144 21.94 3.39 -6.27
CA GLU A 144 22.81 3.50 -5.09
C GLU A 144 23.51 2.17 -4.80
#